data_AF-A0A2D6XHQ0-F1
#
_entry.id   AF-A0A2D6XHQ0-F1
#
_cell.length_a   1.000
_cell.length_b   1.000
_cell.length_c   1.000
_cell.angle_alpha   90.00
_cell.angle_beta   90.00
_cell.angle_gamma   90.00
#
_symmetry.space_group_name_H-M   'P 1'
#
loop_
_entity.id
_entity.type
_entity.pdbx_description
1 polymer ?
#
loop_
_entity_poly.entity_id
_entity_poly.type
_entity_poly.pdbx_seq_one_letter_code
_entity_poly.pdbx_strand_id
1 'polypeptide(L)'
;MSLTVQEKKDIKKQGFSRTGGIPRTMYYTPDGREIEAIPSWRGYHRKDKEGNVIGSGTRDANLDKGWALVPPKDPLPYCAGCDKWHDTQEEVTVCIAKKEERVKKWEEYAKKERAEEEETQRKETEELRTEVLELKGMIYELTQALKSEG
;
A
#
# COMPACT_ATOMS: atom_id res chain seq x y z
N MET A 1 -19.37 5.32 42.99
CA MET A 1 -20.54 5.29 42.08
C MET A 1 -20.23 4.34 40.92
N SER A 2 -20.90 3.18 40.88
CA SER A 2 -20.77 2.20 39.80
C SER A 2 -21.71 2.57 38.65
N LEU A 3 -21.16 2.76 37.46
CA LEU A 3 -21.93 3.02 36.25
C LEU A 3 -22.79 1.80 35.89
N THR A 4 -24.02 2.07 35.46
CA THR A 4 -24.94 1.06 34.94
C THR A 4 -24.42 0.46 33.64
N VAL A 5 -24.92 -0.72 33.27
CA VAL A 5 -24.53 -1.42 32.04
C VAL A 5 -24.87 -0.59 30.79
N GLN A 6 -25.96 0.17 30.85
CA GLN A 6 -26.41 1.05 29.77
C GLN A 6 -25.43 2.22 29.57
N GLU A 7 -25.06 2.91 30.64
CA GLU A 7 -24.08 4.01 30.60
C GLU A 7 -22.71 3.53 30.09
N LYS A 8 -22.28 2.32 30.47
CA LYS A 8 -21.04 1.73 29.95
C LYS A 8 -21.13 1.45 28.44
N LYS A 9 -22.30 1.00 27.95
CA LYS A 9 -22.54 0.80 26.51
C LYS A 9 -22.57 2.13 25.77
N ASP A 10 -23.16 3.17 26.35
CA ASP A 10 -23.24 4.50 25.74
C ASP A 10 -21.88 5.20 25.71
N ILE A 11 -21.07 5.08 26.77
CA ILE A 11 -19.67 5.55 26.80
C ILE A 11 -18.82 4.82 25.76
N LYS A 12 -18.99 3.49 25.62
CA LYS A 12 -18.31 2.70 24.60
C LYS A 12 -18.76 3.09 23.19
N LYS A 13 -20.04 3.37 22.99
CA LYS A 13 -20.64 3.82 21.73
C LYS A 13 -20.20 5.24 21.34
N GLN A 14 -19.97 6.12 22.32
CA GLN A 14 -19.46 7.47 22.12
C GLN A 14 -17.91 7.54 22.12
N GLY A 15 -17.21 6.42 22.32
CA GLY A 15 -15.75 6.32 22.26
C GLY A 15 -14.99 7.16 23.30
N PHE A 16 -15.65 7.59 24.38
CA PHE A 16 -15.01 8.34 25.45
C PHE A 16 -14.31 7.38 26.43
N SER A 17 -13.04 7.07 26.17
CA SER A 17 -12.15 6.62 27.25
C SER A 17 -12.01 7.76 28.27
N ARG A 18 -12.23 7.47 29.56
CA ARG A 18 -12.12 8.39 30.71
C ARG A 18 -10.72 9.01 30.93
N THR A 19 -9.84 8.94 29.95
CA THR A 19 -8.41 9.25 30.02
C THR A 19 -7.98 10.00 28.75
N GLY A 20 -8.46 11.24 28.57
CA GLY A 20 -7.84 12.25 27.69
C GLY A 20 -7.54 11.88 26.22
N GLY A 21 -8.18 10.84 25.67
CA GLY A 21 -7.94 10.37 24.31
C GLY A 21 -8.75 11.16 23.26
N ILE A 22 -8.27 11.15 22.01
CA ILE A 22 -9.03 11.68 20.88
C ILE A 22 -10.35 10.91 20.76
N PRO A 23 -11.52 11.57 20.64
CA PRO A 23 -12.80 10.89 20.52
C PRO A 23 -12.79 9.99 19.28
N ARG A 24 -13.12 8.70 19.49
CA ARG A 24 -13.31 7.72 18.41
C ARG A 24 -14.80 7.48 18.22
N THR A 25 -15.19 7.15 17.00
CA THR A 25 -16.56 6.75 16.68
C THR A 25 -16.53 5.33 16.13
N MET A 26 -17.54 4.55 16.50
CA MET A 26 -17.76 3.21 15.95
C MET A 26 -18.36 3.34 14.55
N TYR A 27 -17.70 2.74 13.57
CA TYR A 27 -18.17 2.62 12.20
C TYR A 27 -18.32 1.15 11.83
N TYR A 28 -19.13 0.89 10.81
CA TYR A 28 -19.31 -0.41 10.20
C TYR A 28 -18.87 -0.32 8.75
N THR A 29 -17.99 -1.21 8.32
CA THR A 29 -17.61 -1.32 6.93
C THR A 29 -18.73 -1.95 6.10
N PRO A 30 -18.71 -1.81 4.76
CA PRO A 30 -19.67 -2.50 3.90
C PRO A 30 -19.70 -4.02 4.07
N ASP A 31 -18.58 -4.66 4.43
CA ASP A 31 -18.50 -6.10 4.77
C ASP A 31 -18.96 -6.44 6.19
N GLY A 32 -19.45 -5.47 6.96
CA GLY A 32 -20.06 -5.66 8.27
C GLY A 32 -19.09 -5.67 9.45
N ARG A 33 -17.80 -5.32 9.24
CA ARG A 33 -16.82 -5.24 10.33
C ARG A 33 -16.98 -3.96 11.13
N GLU A 34 -16.77 -4.06 12.44
CA GLU A 34 -16.76 -2.90 13.34
C GLU A 34 -15.36 -2.27 13.36
N ILE A 35 -15.29 -0.95 13.17
CA ILE A 35 -14.05 -0.16 13.19
C ILE A 35 -14.24 1.05 14.10
N GLU A 36 -13.36 1.17 15.12
CA GLU A 36 -13.25 2.39 15.92
C GLU A 36 -12.21 3.34 15.32
N ALA A 37 -12.68 4.38 14.64
CA ALA A 37 -11.83 5.38 14.00
C ALA A 37 -12.10 6.79 14.53
N ILE A 38 -11.13 7.67 14.36
CA ILE A 38 -11.32 9.10 14.64
C ILE A 38 -12.12 9.68 13.47
N PRO A 39 -13.22 10.42 13.71
CA PRO A 39 -13.94 11.13 12.65
C PRO A 39 -13.00 12.06 11.87
N SER A 40 -13.02 11.95 10.54
CA SER A 40 -12.18 12.76 9.66
C SER A 40 -13.02 13.83 8.99
N TRP A 41 -13.32 14.91 9.72
CA TRP A 41 -14.06 16.04 9.18
C TRP A 41 -13.29 16.71 8.03
N ARG A 42 -13.82 16.64 6.81
CA ARG A 42 -13.25 17.26 5.61
C ARG A 42 -14.30 18.07 4.87
N GLY A 43 -13.84 19.12 4.21
CA GLY A 43 -14.66 19.85 3.25
C GLY A 43 -14.98 18.97 2.05
N TYR A 44 -16.23 18.98 1.59
CA TYR A 44 -16.64 18.35 0.34
C TYR A 44 -17.22 19.39 -0.61
N HIS A 45 -17.05 19.15 -1.91
CA HIS A 45 -17.70 19.91 -2.97
C HIS A 45 -18.41 18.93 -3.90
N ARG A 46 -19.74 19.00 -3.95
CA ARG A 46 -20.53 18.31 -4.98
C ARG A 46 -20.52 19.18 -6.22
N LYS A 47 -20.11 18.58 -7.34
CA LYS A 47 -20.13 19.22 -8.65
C LYS A 47 -21.22 18.60 -9.53
N ASP A 48 -21.82 19.39 -10.39
CA ASP A 48 -22.67 18.88 -11.47
C ASP A 48 -21.82 18.26 -12.59
N LYS A 49 -22.49 17.79 -13.65
CA LYS A 49 -21.82 17.20 -14.84
C LYS A 49 -20.99 18.21 -15.62
N GLU A 50 -21.24 19.51 -15.42
CA GLU A 50 -20.58 20.63 -16.10
C GLU A 50 -19.40 21.19 -15.27
N GLY A 51 -19.18 20.65 -14.07
CA GLY A 51 -18.09 21.03 -13.17
C GLY A 51 -18.42 22.17 -12.20
N ASN A 52 -19.64 22.71 -12.23
CA ASN A 52 -20.07 23.75 -11.30
C ASN A 52 -20.36 23.17 -9.92
N VAL A 53 -19.97 23.89 -8.86
CA VAL A 53 -20.21 23.46 -7.48
C VAL A 53 -21.68 23.69 -7.12
N ILE A 54 -22.43 22.60 -6.98
CA ILE A 54 -23.85 22.60 -6.59
C ILE A 54 -24.05 22.43 -5.08
N GLY A 55 -22.99 22.14 -4.33
CA GLY A 55 -23.05 22.09 -2.88
C GLY A 55 -21.67 21.97 -2.26
N SER A 56 -21.49 22.60 -1.10
CA SER A 56 -20.29 22.49 -0.30
C SER A 56 -20.65 22.36 1.17
N GLY A 57 -19.74 21.80 1.97
CA GLY A 57 -19.91 21.69 3.40
C GLY A 57 -18.81 20.86 4.04
N THR A 58 -18.93 20.59 5.33
CA THR A 58 -18.00 19.74 6.07
C THR A 58 -18.71 18.44 6.43
N ARG A 59 -18.10 17.29 6.13
CA ARG A 59 -18.61 15.98 6.52
C ARG A 59 -17.47 15.06 6.94
N ASP A 60 -17.81 14.01 7.66
CA ASP A 60 -16.84 12.98 8.02
C ASP A 60 -16.48 12.13 6.78
N ALA A 61 -15.23 12.22 6.36
CA ALA A 61 -14.69 11.50 5.22
C ALA A 61 -14.61 9.98 5.43
N ASN A 62 -14.79 9.47 6.65
CA ASN A 62 -14.96 8.04 6.86
C ASN A 62 -16.23 7.51 6.17
N LEU A 63 -17.28 8.34 6.09
CA LEU A 63 -18.51 8.00 5.36
C LEU A 63 -18.28 7.93 3.84
N ASP A 64 -17.29 8.65 3.33
CA ASP A 64 -16.95 8.68 1.91
C ASP A 64 -16.24 7.40 1.46
N LYS A 65 -15.68 6.64 2.40
CA LYS A 65 -15.11 5.30 2.17
C LYS A 65 -16.19 4.21 2.11
N GLY A 66 -17.47 4.57 2.27
CA GLY A 66 -18.57 3.62 2.37
C GLY A 66 -18.81 3.08 3.78
N TRP A 67 -18.14 3.61 4.80
CA TRP A 67 -18.41 3.21 6.18
C TRP A 67 -19.72 3.83 6.68
N ALA A 68 -20.42 3.11 7.55
CA ALA A 68 -21.70 3.53 8.12
C ALA A 68 -21.62 3.62 9.64
N LEU A 69 -22.51 4.40 10.26
CA LEU A 69 -22.66 4.45 11.72
C LEU A 69 -23.58 3.34 12.27
N VAL A 70 -24.20 2.58 11.37
CA VAL A 70 -25.15 1.50 11.65
C VAL A 70 -24.69 0.27 10.87
N PRO A 71 -24.81 -0.95 11.44
CA PRO A 71 -24.44 -2.16 10.73
C PRO A 71 -25.22 -2.31 9.41
N PRO A 72 -24.56 -2.74 8.32
CA PRO A 72 -25.23 -3.02 7.06
C PRO A 72 -26.19 -4.21 7.22
N LYS A 73 -27.35 -4.16 6.55
CA LYS A 73 -28.31 -5.27 6.53
C LYS A 73 -27.83 -6.42 5.65
N ASP A 74 -27.26 -6.08 4.49
CA ASP A 74 -26.71 -7.01 3.51
C ASP A 74 -25.23 -6.65 3.30
N PRO A 75 -24.29 -7.35 3.97
CA PRO A 75 -22.87 -7.04 3.86
C PRO A 75 -22.31 -7.36 2.48
N LEU A 76 -21.50 -6.45 1.95
CA LEU A 76 -20.80 -6.62 0.67
C LEU A 76 -19.52 -7.45 0.85
N PRO A 77 -19.22 -8.40 -0.04
CA PRO A 77 -17.98 -9.16 0.02
C PRO A 77 -16.75 -8.28 -0.22
N TYR A 78 -15.76 -8.39 0.68
CA TYR A 78 -14.47 -7.73 0.55
C TYR A 78 -13.50 -8.55 -0.31
N CYS A 79 -12.81 -7.90 -1.24
CA CYS A 79 -11.79 -8.52 -2.10
C CYS A 79 -10.37 -8.16 -1.64
N ALA A 80 -9.64 -9.16 -1.14
CA ALA A 80 -8.20 -9.04 -0.84
C ALA A 80 -7.32 -8.85 -2.10
N GLY A 81 -7.90 -9.04 -3.30
CA GLY A 81 -7.24 -8.75 -4.56
C GLY A 81 -7.06 -7.24 -4.77
N CYS A 82 -8.14 -6.48 -4.67
CA CYS A 82 -8.16 -5.05 -5.02
C CYS A 82 -8.39 -4.11 -3.82
N ASP A 83 -8.51 -4.64 -2.61
CA ASP A 83 -8.84 -3.93 -1.37
C ASP A 83 -10.14 -3.13 -1.44
N LYS A 84 -11.09 -3.61 -2.25
CA LYS A 84 -12.42 -3.02 -2.42
C LYS A 84 -13.51 -4.02 -2.13
N TRP A 85 -14.71 -3.50 -1.88
CA TRP A 85 -15.93 -4.28 -1.79
C TRP A 85 -16.53 -4.46 -3.18
N HIS A 86 -17.07 -5.65 -3.43
CA HIS A 86 -17.79 -6.01 -4.64
C HIS A 86 -19.25 -6.30 -4.31
N ASP A 87 -20.12 -6.31 -5.31
CA ASP A 87 -21.54 -6.61 -5.10
C ASP A 87 -21.76 -8.12 -4.88
N THR A 88 -20.94 -8.97 -5.51
CA THR A 88 -21.06 -10.43 -5.45
C THR A 88 -19.73 -11.13 -5.19
N GLN A 89 -19.80 -12.34 -4.62
CA GLN A 89 -18.61 -13.16 -4.37
C GLN A 89 -17.95 -13.63 -5.68
N GLU A 90 -18.72 -13.83 -6.74
CA GLU A 90 -18.21 -14.21 -8.06
C GLU A 90 -17.27 -13.14 -8.61
N GLU A 91 -17.63 -11.86 -8.51
CA GLU A 91 -16.76 -10.76 -8.90
C GLU A 91 -15.44 -10.74 -8.12
N VAL A 92 -15.48 -11.05 -6.82
CA VAL A 92 -14.28 -11.17 -6.00
C VAL A 92 -13.36 -12.25 -6.54
N THR A 93 -13.90 -13.44 -6.87
CA THR A 93 -13.08 -14.54 -7.42
C THR A 93 -12.45 -14.18 -8.76
N VAL A 94 -13.20 -13.55 -9.66
CA VAL A 94 -12.68 -13.08 -10.96
C VAL A 94 -11.63 -12.00 -10.77
N CYS A 95 -11.81 -11.09 -9.81
CA CYS A 95 -10.83 -10.05 -9.51
C CYS A 95 -9.50 -10.63 -9.01
N ILE A 96 -9.56 -11.61 -8.12
CA ILE A 96 -8.38 -12.31 -7.57
C ILE A 96 -7.66 -13.05 -8.70
N ALA A 97 -8.38 -13.82 -9.53
CA ALA A 97 -7.79 -14.54 -10.66
C ALA A 97 -7.05 -13.60 -11.64
N LYS A 98 -7.65 -12.45 -11.98
CA LYS A 98 -7.00 -11.43 -12.81
C LYS A 98 -5.74 -10.84 -12.17
N LYS A 99 -5.71 -10.70 -10.83
CA LYS A 99 -4.51 -10.25 -10.11
C LYS A 99 -3.41 -11.29 -10.18
N GLU A 100 -3.73 -12.55 -9.94
CA GLU A 100 -2.76 -13.66 -10.00
C GLU A 100 -2.14 -13.79 -11.39
N GLU A 101 -2.93 -13.67 -12.46
CA GLU A 101 -2.40 -13.68 -13.83
C GLU A 101 -1.43 -12.53 -14.07
N ARG A 102 -1.74 -11.32 -13.58
CA ARG A 102 -0.82 -10.18 -13.68
C ARG A 102 0.45 -10.43 -12.89
N VAL A 103 0.36 -10.96 -11.67
CA VAL A 103 1.54 -11.27 -10.84
C VAL A 103 2.45 -12.25 -11.58
N LYS A 104 1.92 -13.32 -12.19
CA LYS A 104 2.71 -14.26 -13.00
C LYS A 104 3.45 -13.56 -14.15
N LYS A 105 2.77 -12.69 -14.89
CA LYS A 105 3.40 -11.90 -15.98
C LYS A 105 4.52 -11.00 -15.44
N TRP A 106 4.31 -10.35 -14.30
CA TRP A 106 5.34 -9.53 -13.66
C TRP A 106 6.52 -10.36 -13.13
N GLU A 107 6.29 -11.55 -12.60
CA GLU A 107 7.35 -12.46 -12.15
C GLU A 107 8.19 -12.96 -13.32
N GLU A 108 7.56 -13.31 -14.45
CA GLU A 108 8.26 -13.69 -15.68
C GLU A 108 9.09 -12.52 -16.24
N TYR A 109 8.53 -11.32 -16.25
CA TYR A 109 9.24 -10.10 -16.65
C TYR A 109 10.44 -9.83 -15.74
N ALA A 110 10.24 -9.86 -14.42
CA ALA A 110 11.32 -9.63 -13.44
C ALA A 110 12.42 -10.70 -13.50
N LYS A 111 12.10 -11.95 -13.87
CA LYS A 111 13.11 -12.98 -14.12
C LYS A 111 13.95 -12.67 -15.35
N LYS A 112 13.34 -12.17 -16.43
CA LYS A 112 14.06 -11.78 -17.64
C LYS A 112 14.97 -10.58 -17.40
N GLU A 113 14.46 -9.52 -16.76
CA GLU A 113 15.30 -8.36 -16.43
C GLU A 113 16.47 -8.74 -15.53
N ARG A 114 16.26 -9.55 -14.49
CA ARG A 114 17.38 -10.02 -13.66
C ARG A 114 18.40 -10.84 -14.44
N ALA A 115 17.96 -11.70 -15.37
CA ALA A 115 18.88 -12.47 -16.19
C ALA A 115 19.69 -11.59 -17.14
N GLU A 116 19.05 -10.56 -17.73
CA GLU A 116 19.71 -9.56 -18.57
C GLU A 116 20.71 -8.72 -17.74
N GLU A 117 20.33 -8.26 -16.55
CA GLU A 117 21.20 -7.55 -15.61
C GLU A 117 22.38 -8.41 -15.13
N GLU A 118 22.16 -9.69 -14.86
CA GLU A 118 23.24 -10.63 -14.49
C GLU A 118 24.21 -10.84 -15.66
N GLU A 119 23.70 -10.89 -16.89
CA GLU A 119 24.54 -11.03 -18.08
C GLU A 119 25.37 -9.76 -18.35
N THR A 120 24.79 -8.57 -18.18
CA THR A 120 25.53 -7.31 -18.33
C THR A 120 26.58 -7.16 -17.23
N GLN A 121 26.23 -7.40 -15.97
CA GLN A 121 27.17 -7.39 -14.85
C GLN A 121 28.31 -8.40 -15.08
N ARG A 122 28.00 -9.60 -15.58
CA ARG A 122 29.03 -10.58 -15.90
C ARG A 122 30.01 -10.06 -16.95
N LYS A 123 29.53 -9.47 -18.04
CA LYS A 123 30.38 -8.87 -19.09
C LYS A 123 31.26 -7.76 -18.52
N GLU A 124 30.68 -6.82 -17.77
CA GLU A 124 31.43 -5.74 -17.11
C GLU A 124 32.50 -6.27 -16.16
N THR A 125 32.20 -7.32 -15.37
CA THR A 125 33.20 -7.93 -14.49
C THR A 125 34.33 -8.66 -15.24
N GLU A 126 34.04 -9.23 -16.41
CA GLU A 126 35.05 -9.85 -17.27
C GLU A 126 35.96 -8.79 -17.91
N GLU A 127 35.39 -7.69 -18.40
CA GLU A 127 36.13 -6.52 -18.92
C GLU A 127 37.03 -5.88 -17.85
N LEU A 128 36.48 -5.61 -16.66
CA LEU A 128 37.28 -5.07 -15.54
C LEU A 128 38.43 -6.02 -15.15
N ARG A 129 38.22 -7.34 -15.19
CA ARG A 129 39.29 -8.30 -14.91
C ARG A 129 40.40 -8.21 -15.95
N THR A 130 40.07 -8.01 -17.22
CA THR A 130 41.08 -7.83 -18.28
C THR A 130 41.88 -6.54 -18.08
N GLU A 131 41.22 -5.41 -17.80
CA GLU A 131 41.89 -4.14 -17.53
C GLU A 131 42.81 -4.21 -16.31
N VAL A 132 42.39 -4.88 -15.23
CA VAL A 132 43.22 -5.07 -14.03
C VAL A 132 44.45 -5.92 -14.33
N LEU A 133 44.34 -6.94 -15.18
CA LEU A 133 45.49 -7.76 -15.59
C LEU A 133 46.49 -6.95 -16.43
N GLU A 134 46.01 -6.13 -17.36
CA GLU A 134 46.85 -5.23 -18.15
C GLU A 134 47.57 -4.20 -17.28
N LEU A 135 46.84 -3.54 -16.36
CA LEU A 135 47.41 -2.62 -15.37
C LEU A 135 48.48 -3.30 -14.53
N LYS A 136 48.24 -4.54 -14.08
CA LYS A 136 49.23 -5.31 -13.31
C LYS A 136 50.48 -5.61 -14.13
N GLY A 137 50.35 -5.89 -15.42
CA GLY A 137 51.46 -6.05 -16.35
C GLY A 137 52.30 -4.77 -16.47
N MET A 138 51.65 -3.63 -16.74
CA MET A 138 52.33 -2.34 -16.84
C MET A 138 53.05 -1.95 -15.54
N ILE A 139 52.43 -2.18 -14.39
CA ILE A 139 53.07 -1.92 -13.08
C ILE A 139 54.32 -2.78 -12.90
N TYR A 140 54.27 -4.05 -13.31
CA TYR A 140 55.42 -4.96 -13.21
C TYR A 140 56.59 -4.50 -14.08
N GLU A 141 56.32 -4.06 -15.31
CA GLU A 141 57.34 -3.50 -16.21
C GLU A 141 57.97 -2.23 -15.61
N LEU A 142 57.16 -1.31 -15.11
CA LEU A 142 57.64 -0.09 -14.44
C LEU A 142 58.50 -0.40 -13.20
N THR A 143 58.11 -1.40 -12.41
CA THR A 143 58.92 -1.80 -11.23
C THR A 143 60.22 -2.47 -11.63
N GLN A 144 60.28 -3.21 -12.75
CA GLN A 144 61.55 -3.74 -13.26
C GLN A 144 62.46 -2.63 -13.77
N ALA A 145 61.93 -1.68 -14.55
CA ALA A 145 62.68 -0.54 -15.05
C ALA A 145 63.32 0.28 -13.91
N LEU A 146 62.54 0.57 -12.86
CA LEU A 146 63.05 1.27 -11.68
C LEU A 146 64.13 0.49 -10.92
N LYS A 147 64.08 -0.84 -10.93
CA LYS A 147 65.13 -1.68 -10.31
C LYS A 147 66.40 -1.78 -11.15
N SER A 148 66.34 -1.54 -12.46
CA SER A 148 67.52 -1.54 -13.33
C SER A 148 68.25 -0.20 -13.38
N GLU A 149 67.62 0.88 -12.94
CA GLU A 149 68.20 2.24 -12.93
C GLU A 149 68.82 2.65 -11.58
N GLY A 150 68.67 1.86 -10.52
CA GLY A 150 69.28 2.07 -9.20
C GLY A 150 70.35 1.03 -8.87
#